data_AF-A0A2S8ZRH7-F1
#
_entry.id   AF-A0A2S8ZRH7-F1
#
_cell.length_a   1.000
_cell.length_b   1.000
_cell.length_c   1.000
_cell.angle_alpha   90.00
_cell.angle_beta   90.00
_cell.angle_gamma   90.00
#
_symmetry.space_group_name_H-M   'P 1'
#
loop_
_entity.id
_entity.type
_entity.pdbx_description
1 polymer ?
#
loop_
_entity_poly.entity_id
_entity_poly.type
_entity_poly.pdbx_seq_one_letter_code
_entity_poly.pdbx_strand_id
1 'polypeptide(L)'
;MKFSNIKYNDLLIRSEYLLDDVILRFGDLIPTSDKQIERIYYCLEHTPEEIQKIVITKEEFEQSPKYDFYFLNDEIEGNYSSLNYEDFSDDFDFKEWDYAFLTFINETFLNEFLLSVREQFAGLSDTQSKMFFQSLLQELNFSEYFLEEFMQTSGCDAIRKTVCGSFKIFNKELFDSLRSEYEFIFPELLDKYGLNRIIDVEEIKSNRLRNTDLYKFGCLFANGTFSILQGKDVKLLMYDGVQFDNANEFSIQYSKYFGFKHNSFSSYIRQTLNDFAPKNNIFHKDNFKYVELIYHDFTEQKKPIAPFFKEKYQKLLQLIEQD
;
A
#
# COMPACT_ATOMS: atom_id res chain seq x y z
N MET A 1 -7.50 3.00 11.54
CA MET A 1 -7.10 2.55 12.89
C MET A 1 -5.66 2.10 12.81
N LYS A 2 -4.78 2.46 13.77
CA LYS A 2 -3.35 2.15 13.61
C LYS A 2 -3.08 0.70 13.98
N PHE A 3 -2.79 -0.12 12.97
CA PHE A 3 -2.31 -1.49 13.10
C PHE A 3 -0.93 -1.60 13.80
N SER A 4 -0.28 -0.45 14.05
CA SER A 4 1.05 -0.33 14.67
C SER A 4 1.16 -0.81 16.11
N ASN A 5 0.03 -1.14 16.77
CA ASN A 5 0.02 -1.56 18.18
C ASN A 5 -0.04 -3.08 18.36
N ILE A 6 -0.21 -3.85 17.27
CA ILE A 6 -0.10 -5.30 17.30
C ILE A 6 1.39 -5.66 17.32
N LYS A 7 1.79 -6.50 18.28
CA LYS A 7 3.16 -6.99 18.36
C LYS A 7 3.46 -7.89 17.16
N TYR A 8 4.67 -7.74 16.61
CA TYR A 8 5.14 -8.54 15.47
C TYR A 8 4.25 -8.44 14.22
N ASN A 9 3.59 -7.30 13.99
CA ASN A 9 2.76 -7.08 12.80
C ASN A 9 3.55 -7.08 11.48
N ASP A 10 4.86 -6.93 11.58
CA ASP A 10 5.86 -7.01 10.53
C ASP A 10 6.13 -8.45 10.08
N LEU A 11 5.64 -9.45 10.83
CA LEU A 11 5.59 -10.86 10.38
C LEU A 11 4.48 -11.11 9.35
N LEU A 12 3.53 -10.18 9.18
CA LEU A 12 2.64 -10.17 8.02
C LEU A 12 3.39 -9.56 6.82
N ILE A 13 4.18 -10.39 6.14
CA ILE A 13 5.07 -9.99 5.05
C ILE A 13 4.27 -9.48 3.86
N ARG A 14 4.38 -8.19 3.58
CA ARG A 14 3.62 -7.49 2.50
C ARG A 14 4.51 -6.77 1.47
N SER A 15 5.81 -6.99 1.53
CA SER A 15 6.81 -6.36 0.66
C SER A 15 8.14 -7.10 0.77
N GLU A 16 8.97 -7.02 -0.27
CA GLU A 16 10.32 -7.60 -0.27
C GLU A 16 11.19 -7.07 0.87
N TYR A 17 11.06 -5.79 1.23
CA TYR A 17 11.80 -5.22 2.35
C TYR A 17 11.54 -5.94 3.69
N LEU A 18 10.29 -6.27 3.99
CA LEU A 18 9.90 -7.00 5.20
C LEU A 18 10.38 -8.45 5.17
N LEU A 19 10.36 -9.07 3.99
CA LEU A 19 10.92 -10.41 3.80
C LEU A 19 12.43 -10.42 4.11
N ASP A 20 13.18 -9.48 3.50
CA ASP A 20 14.59 -9.29 3.78
C ASP A 20 14.85 -8.96 5.27
N ASP A 21 13.94 -8.24 5.93
CA ASP A 21 14.11 -7.85 7.33
C ASP A 21 13.95 -9.05 8.28
N VAL A 22 13.07 -9.97 7.92
CA VAL A 22 12.94 -11.27 8.58
C VAL A 22 14.17 -12.14 8.34
N ILE A 23 14.67 -12.20 7.11
CA ILE A 23 15.88 -12.97 6.78
C ILE A 23 17.09 -12.40 7.54
N LEU A 24 17.23 -11.07 7.60
CA LEU A 24 18.28 -10.42 8.38
C LEU A 24 18.18 -10.74 9.88
N ARG A 25 16.96 -10.72 10.45
CA ARG A 25 16.75 -10.93 11.89
C ARG A 25 16.92 -12.37 12.35
N PHE A 26 16.51 -13.33 11.53
CA PHE A 26 16.41 -14.74 11.92
C PHE A 26 17.33 -15.66 11.12
N GLY A 27 17.85 -15.21 9.98
CA GLY A 27 18.84 -15.95 9.20
C GLY A 27 20.24 -15.94 9.80
N ASP A 28 20.55 -14.97 10.68
CA ASP A 28 21.87 -14.80 11.33
C ASP A 28 21.91 -15.41 12.76
N LEU A 29 20.97 -16.29 13.11
CA LEU A 29 20.85 -16.83 14.47
C LEU A 29 21.98 -17.79 14.88
N ILE A 30 22.93 -18.14 13.98
CA ILE A 30 24.19 -18.80 14.34
C ILE A 30 25.37 -18.21 13.52
N PRO A 31 26.43 -17.69 14.18
CA PRO A 31 27.62 -17.20 13.51
C PRO A 31 28.49 -18.40 13.08
N THR A 32 28.28 -18.92 11.87
CA THR A 32 29.11 -20.01 11.33
C THR A 32 30.05 -19.61 10.20
N SER A 33 30.10 -18.32 9.83
CA SER A 33 31.15 -17.84 8.93
C SER A 33 31.47 -16.38 9.21
N ASP A 34 32.66 -15.93 8.82
CA ASP A 34 33.06 -14.52 8.88
C ASP A 34 32.19 -13.58 8.01
N LYS A 35 31.12 -14.10 7.39
CA LYS A 35 30.21 -13.36 6.51
C LYS A 35 28.91 -13.05 7.23
N GLN A 36 28.69 -11.77 7.50
CA GLN A 36 27.48 -11.25 8.09
C GLN A 36 26.41 -11.02 7.01
N ILE A 37 25.15 -11.35 7.32
CA ILE A 37 24.02 -10.90 6.49
C ILE A 37 23.87 -9.40 6.69
N GLU A 38 24.03 -8.64 5.61
CA GLU A 38 23.99 -7.18 5.62
C GLU A 38 22.95 -6.66 4.64
N ARG A 39 22.24 -5.61 5.06
CA ARG A 39 21.36 -4.87 4.16
C ARG A 39 22.15 -3.77 3.46
N ILE A 40 22.13 -3.82 2.14
CA ILE A 40 22.72 -2.80 1.29
C ILE A 40 21.60 -1.90 0.75
N TYR A 41 21.81 -0.59 0.85
CA TYR A 41 20.88 0.43 0.37
C TYR A 41 21.39 1.05 -0.91
N TYR A 42 20.46 1.33 -1.83
CA TYR A 42 20.79 1.79 -3.16
C TYR A 42 19.91 2.97 -3.57
N CYS A 43 20.50 3.92 -4.28
CA CYS A 43 19.82 4.89 -5.12
C CYS A 43 19.97 4.45 -6.58
N LEU A 44 18.88 4.52 -7.35
CA LEU A 44 18.97 4.42 -8.81
C LEU A 44 19.08 5.83 -9.39
N GLU A 45 20.14 6.07 -10.15
CA GLU A 45 20.35 7.32 -10.89
C GLU A 45 20.26 7.05 -12.38
N HIS A 46 19.44 7.84 -13.09
CA HIS A 46 19.40 7.82 -14.54
C HIS A 46 20.54 8.66 -15.10
N THR A 47 21.45 8.03 -15.84
CA THR A 47 22.47 8.75 -16.63
C THR A 47 22.05 8.81 -18.10
N PRO A 48 22.66 9.65 -18.95
CA PRO A 48 22.35 9.69 -20.38
C PRO A 48 22.54 8.36 -21.13
N GLU A 49 23.28 7.41 -20.54
CA GLU A 49 23.73 6.17 -21.17
C GLU A 49 23.08 4.93 -20.55
N GLU A 50 22.79 4.96 -19.24
CA GLU A 50 22.23 3.81 -18.50
C GLU A 50 21.66 4.17 -17.12
N ILE A 51 21.01 3.18 -16.50
CA ILE A 51 20.59 3.21 -15.10
C ILE A 51 21.76 2.78 -14.23
N GLN A 52 22.21 3.65 -13.33
CA GLN A 52 23.27 3.31 -12.38
C GLN A 52 22.71 3.04 -10.99
N LYS A 53 23.28 2.02 -10.34
CA LYS A 53 22.96 1.61 -8.97
C LYS A 53 24.07 2.10 -8.04
N ILE A 54 23.76 3.08 -7.21
CA ILE A 54 24.72 3.72 -6.29
C ILE A 54 24.41 3.30 -4.87
N VAL A 55 25.41 2.83 -4.14
CA VAL A 55 25.26 2.48 -2.72
C VAL A 55 25.09 3.76 -1.91
N ILE A 56 24.06 3.81 -1.08
CA ILE A 56 23.76 4.93 -0.18
C ILE A 56 23.73 4.46 1.28
N THR A 57 23.72 5.42 2.21
CA THR A 57 23.56 5.13 3.63
C THR A 57 22.11 4.79 3.99
N LYS A 58 21.93 4.13 5.13
CA LYS A 58 20.60 3.87 5.73
C LYS A 58 19.82 5.16 5.97
N GLU A 59 20.49 6.20 6.46
CA GLU A 59 19.85 7.50 6.75
C GLU A 59 19.30 8.14 5.46
N GLU A 60 20.06 8.07 4.36
CA GLU A 60 19.62 8.54 3.04
C GLU A 60 18.43 7.72 2.50
N PHE A 61 18.43 6.40 2.72
CA PHE A 61 17.29 5.55 2.37
C PHE A 61 16.03 5.92 3.17
N GLU A 62 16.15 6.09 4.49
CA GLU A 62 15.03 6.36 5.39
C GLU A 62 14.34 7.71 5.15
N GLN A 63 15.04 8.66 4.51
CA GLN A 63 14.45 9.94 4.11
C GLN A 63 13.42 9.80 2.97
N SER A 64 13.55 8.78 2.11
CA SER A 64 12.63 8.53 1.01
C SER A 64 12.62 7.07 0.54
N PRO A 65 12.19 6.12 1.39
CA PRO A 65 12.25 4.70 1.04
C PRO A 65 11.20 4.36 -0.01
N LYS A 66 11.59 3.64 -1.06
CA LYS A 66 10.65 2.99 -1.99
C LYS A 66 10.68 1.49 -1.76
N TYR A 67 9.52 0.95 -1.42
CA TYR A 67 9.33 -0.48 -1.14
C TYR A 67 8.71 -1.24 -2.32
N ASP A 68 8.22 -0.52 -3.34
CA ASP A 68 7.63 -1.06 -4.55
C ASP A 68 8.26 -0.38 -5.78
N PHE A 69 8.72 -1.17 -6.77
CA PHE A 69 9.19 -0.64 -8.04
C PHE A 69 8.00 -0.25 -8.92
N TYR A 70 7.98 0.99 -9.37
CA TYR A 70 7.14 1.42 -10.49
C TYR A 70 8.05 2.05 -11.53
N PHE A 71 8.22 1.35 -12.66
CA PHE A 71 8.84 1.88 -13.87
C PHE A 71 7.76 2.68 -14.62
N LEU A 72 7.77 4.00 -14.48
CA LEU A 72 6.83 4.88 -15.19
C LEU A 72 7.64 6.01 -15.84
N ASN A 73 7.63 6.01 -17.17
CA ASN A 73 8.06 7.10 -18.06
C ASN A 73 9.54 7.54 -17.97
N ASP A 74 10.48 6.66 -18.32
CA ASP A 74 11.91 6.99 -18.62
C ASP A 74 12.67 7.83 -17.56
N GLU A 75 12.12 8.02 -16.36
CA GLU A 75 12.77 8.68 -15.23
C GLU A 75 12.93 7.67 -14.10
N ILE A 76 14.18 7.41 -13.73
CA ILE A 76 14.53 6.47 -12.68
C ILE A 76 15.04 7.28 -11.51
N GLU A 77 14.17 7.46 -10.53
CA GLU A 77 14.54 8.03 -9.25
C GLU A 77 13.91 7.18 -8.14
N GLY A 78 14.73 6.56 -7.29
CA GLY A 78 14.23 5.78 -6.18
C GLY A 78 15.31 5.15 -5.33
N ASN A 79 15.10 5.17 -4.02
CA ASN A 79 15.93 4.47 -3.07
C ASN A 79 15.31 3.11 -2.75
N TYR A 80 16.08 2.03 -2.84
CA TYR A 80 15.67 0.66 -2.52
C TYR A 80 16.75 -0.04 -1.68
N SER A 81 16.48 -1.24 -1.19
CA SER A 81 17.48 -2.03 -0.46
C SER A 81 17.36 -3.51 -0.81
N SER A 82 18.45 -4.25 -0.66
CA SER A 82 18.48 -5.72 -0.74
C SER A 82 19.48 -6.22 0.30
N LEU A 83 19.38 -7.49 0.69
CA LEU A 83 20.49 -8.14 1.38
C LEU A 83 21.65 -8.44 0.42
N ASN A 84 22.83 -8.65 0.98
CA ASN A 84 24.04 -9.09 0.28
C ASN A 84 23.99 -10.59 -0.11
N TYR A 85 22.92 -11.00 -0.79
CA TYR A 85 22.66 -12.41 -1.13
C TYR A 85 23.86 -13.11 -1.80
N GLU A 86 24.61 -12.42 -2.66
CA GLU A 86 25.81 -12.99 -3.32
C GLU A 86 26.90 -13.43 -2.33
N ASP A 87 26.95 -12.83 -1.13
CA ASP A 87 27.95 -13.16 -0.12
C ASP A 87 27.57 -14.37 0.72
N PHE A 88 26.27 -14.52 1.06
CA PHE A 88 25.79 -15.53 2.01
C PHE A 88 24.88 -16.61 1.40
N SER A 89 24.50 -16.53 0.13
CA SER A 89 23.50 -17.45 -0.46
C SER A 89 23.88 -18.92 -0.35
N ASP A 90 25.17 -19.21 -0.51
CA ASP A 90 25.70 -20.58 -0.49
C ASP A 90 25.89 -21.12 0.93
N ASP A 91 25.99 -20.22 1.91
CA ASP A 91 26.31 -20.52 3.31
C ASP A 91 25.06 -20.48 4.22
N PHE A 92 23.88 -20.17 3.67
CA PHE A 92 22.63 -20.07 4.43
C PHE A 92 22.21 -21.43 5.03
N ASP A 93 22.11 -21.50 6.36
CA ASP A 93 21.72 -22.73 7.05
C ASP A 93 20.19 -22.89 7.08
N PHE A 94 19.66 -23.61 6.08
CA PHE A 94 18.23 -23.92 5.99
C PHE A 94 17.70 -24.73 7.18
N LYS A 95 18.51 -25.57 7.83
CA LYS A 95 18.04 -26.39 8.96
C LYS A 95 17.87 -25.53 10.20
N GLU A 96 18.81 -24.61 10.41
CA GLU A 96 18.71 -23.67 11.52
C GLU A 96 17.56 -22.69 11.30
N TRP A 97 17.36 -22.22 10.06
CA TRP A 97 16.16 -21.46 9.70
C TRP A 97 14.87 -22.21 10.07
N ASP A 98 14.74 -23.47 9.63
CA ASP A 98 13.55 -24.28 9.93
C ASP A 98 13.33 -24.44 11.44
N TYR A 99 14.41 -24.67 12.20
CA TYR A 99 14.36 -24.75 13.65
C TYR A 99 13.91 -23.42 14.28
N ALA A 100 14.51 -22.30 13.87
CA ALA A 100 14.19 -20.98 14.39
C ALA A 100 12.76 -20.56 14.04
N PHE A 101 12.31 -20.87 12.82
CA PHE A 101 10.95 -20.63 12.39
C PHE A 101 9.95 -21.41 13.27
N LEU A 102 10.14 -22.71 13.44
CA LEU A 102 9.21 -23.53 14.23
C LEU A 102 9.18 -23.10 15.70
N THR A 103 10.33 -22.88 16.33
CA THR A 103 10.44 -22.69 17.79
C THR A 103 10.29 -21.24 18.24
N PHE A 104 10.84 -20.28 17.50
CA PHE A 104 10.75 -18.86 17.89
C PHE A 104 9.58 -18.18 17.19
N ILE A 105 9.52 -18.26 15.87
CA ILE A 105 8.52 -17.50 15.10
C ILE A 105 7.13 -18.08 15.31
N ASN A 106 6.98 -19.39 15.07
CA ASN A 106 5.67 -20.05 15.05
C ASN A 106 5.15 -20.37 16.45
N GLU A 107 6.00 -20.77 17.40
CA GLU A 107 5.55 -21.01 18.78
C GLU A 107 5.51 -19.74 19.63
N THR A 108 6.55 -18.90 19.59
CA THR A 108 6.64 -17.75 20.52
C THR A 108 5.95 -16.51 19.95
N PHE A 109 6.35 -16.05 18.76
CA PHE A 109 5.84 -14.79 18.21
C PHE A 109 4.40 -14.88 17.75
N LEU A 110 3.94 -16.03 17.25
CA LEU A 110 2.51 -16.24 16.96
C LEU A 110 1.65 -16.04 18.21
N ASN A 111 2.06 -16.63 19.34
CA ASN A 111 1.34 -16.49 20.60
C ASN A 111 1.34 -15.04 21.09
N GLU A 112 2.48 -14.34 21.03
CA GLU A 112 2.54 -12.92 21.39
C GLU A 112 1.70 -12.03 20.46
N PHE A 113 1.67 -12.34 19.16
CA PHE A 113 0.82 -11.67 18.19
C PHE A 113 -0.65 -11.84 18.60
N LEU A 114 -1.11 -13.08 18.79
CA LEU A 114 -2.49 -13.40 19.18
C LEU A 114 -2.87 -12.75 20.51
N LEU A 115 -1.97 -12.77 21.51
CA LEU A 115 -2.19 -12.06 22.77
C LEU A 115 -2.37 -10.56 22.56
N SER A 116 -1.54 -9.93 21.73
CA SER A 116 -1.68 -8.50 21.43
C SER A 116 -2.99 -8.19 20.69
N VAL A 117 -3.46 -9.08 19.82
CA VAL A 117 -4.77 -8.96 19.16
C VAL A 117 -5.90 -8.99 20.21
N ARG A 118 -5.87 -9.95 21.14
CA ARG A 118 -6.85 -10.04 22.25
C ARG A 118 -6.86 -8.79 23.11
N GLU A 119 -5.68 -8.27 23.45
CA GLU A 119 -5.54 -7.04 24.23
C GLU A 119 -6.12 -5.83 23.49
N GLN A 120 -5.94 -5.74 22.16
CA GLN A 120 -6.59 -4.70 21.36
C GLN A 120 -8.11 -4.83 21.44
N PHE A 121 -8.68 -6.04 21.26
CA PHE A 121 -10.13 -6.25 21.33
C PHE A 121 -10.75 -5.82 22.67
N ALA A 122 -10.06 -6.07 23.80
CA ALA A 122 -10.58 -5.75 25.13
C ALA A 122 -10.89 -4.25 25.33
N GLY A 123 -10.26 -3.37 24.55
CA GLY A 123 -10.42 -1.92 24.64
C GLY A 123 -11.41 -1.30 23.64
N LEU A 124 -12.09 -2.10 22.82
CA LEU A 124 -12.86 -1.61 21.66
C LEU A 124 -14.37 -1.81 21.83
N SER A 125 -15.15 -0.91 21.26
CA SER A 125 -16.60 -1.11 21.08
C SER A 125 -16.89 -2.14 19.98
N ASP A 126 -18.08 -2.72 19.95
CA ASP A 126 -18.47 -3.72 18.94
C ASP A 126 -18.16 -3.30 17.49
N THR A 127 -18.46 -2.05 17.14
CA THR A 127 -18.17 -1.52 15.80
C THR A 127 -16.67 -1.41 15.55
N GLN A 128 -15.90 -0.95 16.53
CA GLN A 128 -14.46 -0.84 16.42
C GLN A 128 -13.78 -2.21 16.35
N SER A 129 -14.25 -3.17 17.15
CA SER A 129 -13.82 -4.57 17.14
C SER A 129 -14.05 -5.19 15.75
N LYS A 130 -15.22 -5.00 15.16
CA LYS A 130 -15.52 -5.47 13.80
C LYS A 130 -14.59 -4.85 12.75
N MET A 131 -14.39 -3.53 12.80
CA MET A 131 -13.48 -2.83 11.88
C MET A 131 -12.02 -3.29 12.05
N PHE A 132 -11.57 -3.46 13.28
CA PHE A 132 -10.24 -3.95 13.61
C PHE A 132 -10.03 -5.37 13.08
N PHE A 133 -10.97 -6.27 13.34
CA PHE A 133 -10.91 -7.64 12.85
C PHE A 133 -10.88 -7.72 11.33
N GLN A 134 -11.73 -6.91 10.67
CA GLN A 134 -11.73 -6.79 9.22
C GLN A 134 -10.35 -6.33 8.69
N SER A 135 -9.75 -5.30 9.30
CA SER A 135 -8.40 -4.85 8.91
C SER A 135 -7.35 -5.94 9.12
N LEU A 136 -7.43 -6.71 10.20
CA LEU A 136 -6.50 -7.82 10.47
C LEU A 136 -6.60 -8.92 9.42
N LEU A 137 -7.82 -9.35 9.09
CA LEU A 137 -8.05 -10.35 8.04
C LEU A 137 -7.60 -9.84 6.67
N GLN A 138 -7.75 -8.54 6.39
CA GLN A 138 -7.24 -7.93 5.16
C GLN A 138 -5.71 -8.00 5.10
N GLU A 139 -5.00 -7.55 6.15
CA GLU A 139 -3.53 -7.60 6.19
C GLU A 139 -2.99 -9.03 6.07
N LEU A 140 -3.67 -10.01 6.67
CA LEU A 140 -3.30 -11.41 6.54
C LEU A 140 -3.43 -11.92 5.10
N ASN A 141 -4.54 -11.60 4.42
CA ASN A 141 -4.71 -11.97 3.02
C ASN A 141 -3.74 -11.21 2.09
N PHE A 142 -3.42 -9.95 2.41
CA PHE A 142 -2.38 -9.21 1.71
C PHE A 142 -1.03 -9.91 1.79
N SER A 143 -0.69 -10.38 2.99
CA SER A 143 0.55 -11.12 3.19
C SER A 143 0.55 -12.42 2.39
N GLU A 144 -0.52 -13.21 2.47
CA GLU A 144 -0.65 -14.46 1.72
C GLU A 144 -0.50 -14.26 0.20
N TYR A 145 -1.18 -13.23 -0.33
CA TYR A 145 -1.08 -12.87 -1.74
C TYR A 145 0.34 -12.45 -2.14
N PHE A 146 0.97 -11.58 -1.35
CA PHE A 146 2.35 -11.16 -1.61
C PHE A 146 3.30 -12.35 -1.65
N LEU A 147 3.21 -13.26 -0.67
CA LEU A 147 4.06 -14.44 -0.59
C LEU A 147 3.87 -15.37 -1.79
N GLU A 148 2.61 -15.61 -2.20
CA GLU A 148 2.30 -16.45 -3.37
C GLU A 148 2.89 -15.87 -4.67
N GLU A 149 2.62 -14.59 -4.96
CA GLU A 149 3.10 -13.94 -6.19
C GLU A 149 4.64 -13.81 -6.20
N PHE A 150 5.23 -13.48 -5.05
CA PHE A 150 6.67 -13.29 -4.95
C PHE A 150 7.44 -14.59 -5.21
N MET A 151 6.92 -15.74 -4.76
CA MET A 151 7.52 -17.05 -5.07
C MET A 151 7.49 -17.40 -6.56
N GLN A 152 6.50 -16.89 -7.30
CA GLN A 152 6.34 -17.11 -8.73
C GLN A 152 7.19 -16.15 -9.59
N THR A 153 7.72 -15.09 -9.00
CA THR A 153 8.50 -14.06 -9.69
C THR A 153 9.86 -14.61 -10.17
N SER A 154 10.25 -14.27 -11.40
CA SER A 154 11.57 -14.61 -11.94
C SER A 154 12.66 -13.91 -11.13
N GLY A 155 13.56 -14.69 -10.49
CA GLY A 155 14.62 -14.16 -9.63
C GLY A 155 14.44 -14.44 -8.14
N CYS A 156 13.32 -15.06 -7.73
CA CYS A 156 13.15 -15.53 -6.36
C CYS A 156 14.06 -16.74 -6.10
N ASP A 157 15.12 -16.51 -5.30
CA ASP A 157 16.12 -17.51 -4.93
C ASP A 157 15.58 -18.55 -3.93
N ALA A 158 16.41 -19.56 -3.62
CA ALA A 158 16.02 -20.66 -2.74
C ALA A 158 15.75 -20.21 -1.30
N ILE A 159 16.48 -19.22 -0.79
CA ILE A 159 16.33 -18.71 0.58
C ILE A 159 14.98 -18.01 0.68
N ARG A 160 14.72 -17.05 -0.22
CA ARG A 160 13.46 -16.32 -0.30
C ARG A 160 12.26 -17.25 -0.47
N LYS A 161 12.38 -18.30 -1.31
CA LYS A 161 11.31 -19.31 -1.46
C LYS A 161 11.04 -20.08 -0.18
N THR A 162 12.08 -20.53 0.51
CA THR A 162 11.94 -21.26 1.77
C THR A 162 11.29 -20.37 2.83
N VAL A 163 11.78 -19.14 3.01
CA VAL A 163 11.23 -18.18 3.97
C VAL A 163 9.78 -17.85 3.62
N CYS A 164 9.45 -17.59 2.36
CA CYS A 164 8.06 -17.37 1.94
C CYS A 164 7.17 -18.57 2.30
N GLY A 165 7.63 -19.80 2.04
CA GLY A 165 6.94 -21.02 2.40
C GLY A 165 6.66 -21.12 3.90
N SER A 166 7.65 -20.81 4.74
CA SER A 166 7.49 -20.75 6.20
C SER A 166 6.42 -19.72 6.61
N PHE A 167 6.45 -18.52 6.05
CA PHE A 167 5.47 -17.48 6.41
C PHE A 167 4.05 -17.76 5.91
N LYS A 168 3.87 -18.55 4.85
CA LYS A 168 2.55 -19.08 4.49
C LYS A 168 2.00 -20.06 5.54
N ILE A 169 2.87 -20.89 6.13
CA ILE A 169 2.48 -21.76 7.25
C ILE A 169 2.05 -20.90 8.44
N PHE A 170 2.85 -19.90 8.79
CA PHE A 170 2.51 -18.95 9.86
C PHE A 170 1.16 -18.25 9.62
N ASN A 171 0.92 -17.73 8.40
CA ASN A 171 -0.34 -17.07 8.05
C ASN A 171 -1.55 -18.00 8.21
N LYS A 172 -1.39 -19.27 7.80
CA LYS A 172 -2.43 -20.29 7.97
C LYS A 172 -2.71 -20.56 9.44
N GLU A 173 -1.69 -20.78 10.27
CA GLU A 173 -1.87 -21.06 11.69
C GLU A 173 -2.46 -19.85 12.45
N LEU A 174 -2.04 -18.65 12.09
CA LEU A 174 -2.63 -17.40 12.61
C LEU A 174 -4.11 -17.32 12.26
N PHE A 175 -4.49 -17.58 11.00
CA PHE A 175 -5.89 -17.56 10.61
C PHE A 175 -6.72 -18.63 11.30
N ASP A 176 -6.21 -19.87 11.39
CA ASP A 176 -6.91 -20.96 12.05
C ASP A 176 -7.16 -20.61 13.53
N SER A 177 -6.19 -19.97 14.19
CA SER A 177 -6.33 -19.46 15.56
C SER A 177 -7.36 -18.34 15.67
N LEU A 178 -7.30 -17.34 14.79
CA LEU A 178 -8.27 -16.23 14.74
C LEU A 178 -9.68 -16.73 14.43
N ARG A 179 -9.80 -17.69 13.51
CA ARG A 179 -11.07 -18.33 13.18
C ARG A 179 -11.62 -19.05 14.41
N SER A 180 -10.83 -19.93 15.03
CA SER A 180 -11.28 -20.67 16.21
C SER A 180 -11.77 -19.76 17.34
N GLU A 181 -11.17 -18.58 17.49
CA GLU A 181 -11.53 -17.64 18.55
C GLU A 181 -12.72 -16.74 18.21
N TYR A 182 -12.83 -16.28 16.96
CA TYR A 182 -13.78 -15.24 16.56
C TYR A 182 -14.91 -15.73 15.63
N GLU A 183 -14.97 -17.00 15.25
CA GLU A 183 -16.02 -17.57 14.36
C GLU A 183 -17.44 -17.34 14.89
N PHE A 184 -17.64 -17.39 16.20
CA PHE A 184 -18.97 -17.13 16.79
C PHE A 184 -19.30 -15.63 16.90
N ILE A 185 -18.30 -14.74 16.80
CA ILE A 185 -18.46 -13.30 17.00
C ILE A 185 -18.61 -12.59 15.64
N PHE A 186 -17.79 -12.97 14.65
CA PHE A 186 -17.76 -12.36 13.32
C PHE A 186 -17.74 -13.41 12.19
N PRO A 187 -18.72 -14.34 12.14
CA PRO A 187 -18.74 -15.41 11.14
C PRO A 187 -18.73 -14.85 9.71
N GLU A 188 -19.43 -13.74 9.46
CA GLU A 188 -19.54 -13.13 8.14
C GLU A 188 -18.21 -12.57 7.62
N LEU A 189 -17.32 -12.14 8.52
CA LEU A 189 -16.01 -11.62 8.14
C LEU A 189 -15.05 -12.77 7.79
N LEU A 190 -15.10 -13.87 8.55
CA LEU A 190 -14.30 -15.06 8.26
C LEU A 190 -14.74 -15.74 6.96
N ASP A 191 -16.04 -15.75 6.68
CA ASP A 191 -16.55 -16.17 5.39
C ASP A 191 -16.02 -15.25 4.28
N LYS A 192 -16.12 -13.93 4.44
CA LYS A 192 -15.70 -12.98 3.40
C LYS A 192 -14.19 -13.06 3.11
N TYR A 193 -13.36 -13.16 4.16
CA TYR A 193 -11.91 -13.01 4.09
C TYR A 193 -11.14 -14.32 4.32
N GLY A 194 -11.76 -15.47 4.06
CA GLY A 194 -11.12 -16.77 4.29
C GLY A 194 -9.83 -16.96 3.49
N LEU A 195 -8.79 -17.53 4.11
CA LEU A 195 -7.54 -17.88 3.44
C LEU A 195 -7.81 -18.83 2.26
N ASN A 196 -7.23 -18.53 1.11
CA ASN A 196 -7.46 -19.18 -0.20
C ASN A 196 -8.75 -18.80 -0.93
N ARG A 197 -9.59 -17.89 -0.42
CA ARG A 197 -10.47 -17.18 -1.34
C ARG A 197 -9.57 -16.30 -2.19
N ILE A 198 -9.68 -16.44 -3.50
CA ILE A 198 -9.23 -15.42 -4.44
C ILE A 198 -9.96 -14.15 -3.99
N ILE A 199 -9.33 -13.36 -3.11
CA ILE A 199 -9.77 -11.99 -2.96
C ILE A 199 -9.52 -11.41 -4.32
N ASP A 200 -10.60 -10.93 -4.92
CA ASP A 200 -10.54 -10.34 -6.23
C ASP A 200 -9.40 -9.32 -6.22
N VAL A 201 -8.34 -9.60 -6.98
CA VAL A 201 -7.12 -8.78 -6.98
C VAL A 201 -7.49 -7.34 -7.34
N GLU A 202 -8.58 -7.17 -8.09
CA GLU A 202 -9.23 -5.90 -8.34
C GLU A 202 -9.83 -5.27 -7.08
N GLU A 203 -10.50 -6.00 -6.18
CA GLU A 203 -11.02 -5.46 -4.90
C GLU A 203 -9.87 -4.95 -4.01
N ILE A 204 -8.75 -5.69 -3.95
CA ILE A 204 -7.56 -5.29 -3.21
C ILE A 204 -6.90 -4.04 -3.82
N LYS A 205 -6.60 -4.05 -5.12
CA LYS A 205 -5.99 -2.91 -5.82
C LYS A 205 -6.87 -1.67 -5.70
N SER A 206 -8.19 -1.85 -5.87
CA SER A 206 -9.18 -0.80 -5.68
C SER A 206 -9.17 -0.26 -4.25
N ASN A 207 -9.10 -1.11 -3.22
CA ASN A 207 -9.03 -0.67 -1.84
C ASN A 207 -7.75 0.13 -1.53
N ARG A 208 -6.59 -0.23 -2.11
CA ARG A 208 -5.38 0.61 -2.02
C ARG A 208 -5.60 1.98 -2.65
N LEU A 209 -6.19 2.03 -3.85
CA LEU A 209 -6.47 3.29 -4.54
C LEU A 209 -7.42 4.17 -3.73
N ARG A 210 -8.48 3.60 -3.13
CA ARG A 210 -9.47 4.30 -2.27
C ARG A 210 -8.84 5.01 -1.07
N ASN A 211 -7.72 4.50 -0.58
CA ASN A 211 -7.03 5.06 0.59
C ASN A 211 -6.10 6.25 0.27
N THR A 212 -5.83 6.51 -1.01
CA THR A 212 -4.95 7.61 -1.43
C THR A 212 -5.64 8.97 -1.33
N ASP A 213 -4.84 10.03 -1.14
CA ASP A 213 -5.34 11.41 -1.13
C ASP A 213 -5.88 11.83 -2.50
N LEU A 214 -5.30 11.30 -3.59
CA LEU A 214 -5.77 11.58 -4.94
C LEU A 214 -7.18 11.04 -5.19
N TYR A 215 -7.49 9.81 -4.74
CA TYR A 215 -8.84 9.26 -4.81
C TYR A 215 -9.84 10.10 -4.00
N LYS A 216 -9.52 10.40 -2.73
CA LYS A 216 -10.39 11.21 -1.86
C LYS A 216 -10.65 12.59 -2.47
N PHE A 217 -9.63 13.18 -3.08
CA PHE A 217 -9.74 14.45 -3.78
C PHE A 217 -10.66 14.35 -5.00
N GLY A 218 -10.50 13.31 -5.82
CA GLY A 218 -11.38 13.04 -6.96
C GLY A 218 -12.85 12.83 -6.56
N CYS A 219 -13.11 12.20 -5.41
CA CYS A 219 -14.46 12.05 -4.87
C CYS A 219 -15.14 13.40 -4.55
N LEU A 220 -14.38 14.44 -4.19
CA LEU A 220 -14.95 15.79 -3.97
C LEU A 220 -15.44 16.39 -5.30
N PHE A 221 -14.70 16.18 -6.39
CA PHE A 221 -15.14 16.57 -7.74
C PHE A 221 -16.35 15.75 -8.20
N ALA A 222 -16.34 14.43 -8.01
CA ALA A 222 -17.43 13.56 -8.42
C ALA A 222 -18.74 13.86 -7.65
N ASN A 223 -18.65 14.18 -6.35
CA ASN A 223 -19.79 14.63 -5.54
C ASN A 223 -20.26 16.06 -5.87
N GLY A 224 -19.52 16.81 -6.69
CA GLY A 224 -19.81 18.21 -6.96
C GLY A 224 -19.65 19.11 -5.73
N THR A 225 -18.84 18.70 -4.76
CA THR A 225 -18.58 19.45 -3.53
C THR A 225 -18.12 20.86 -3.84
N PHE A 226 -17.23 21.00 -4.83
CA PHE A 226 -16.90 22.27 -5.46
C PHE A 226 -16.96 22.11 -6.97
N SER A 227 -17.26 23.20 -7.66
CA SER A 227 -17.41 23.25 -9.12
C SER A 227 -16.38 24.19 -9.74
N ILE A 228 -16.01 23.89 -10.98
CA ILE A 228 -15.13 24.76 -11.76
C ILE A 228 -16.01 25.59 -12.67
N LEU A 229 -15.97 26.90 -12.48
CA LEU A 229 -16.56 27.85 -13.42
C LEU A 229 -15.48 28.28 -14.40
N GLN A 230 -15.74 28.10 -15.69
CA GLN A 230 -14.87 28.64 -16.72
C GLN A 230 -15.20 30.12 -16.94
N GLY A 231 -14.31 31.00 -16.48
CA GLY A 231 -14.31 32.40 -16.86
C GLY A 231 -13.74 32.61 -18.26
N LYS A 232 -13.67 33.87 -18.71
CA LYS A 232 -13.10 34.23 -20.03
C LYS A 232 -11.64 33.78 -20.19
N ASP A 233 -10.83 33.88 -19.13
CA ASP A 233 -9.38 33.58 -19.16
C ASP A 233 -8.87 32.79 -17.94
N VAL A 234 -9.73 32.47 -16.96
CA VAL A 234 -9.35 31.81 -15.70
C VAL A 234 -10.41 30.78 -15.31
N LYS A 235 -9.98 29.60 -14.86
CA LYS A 235 -10.86 28.62 -14.21
C LYS A 235 -10.98 28.99 -12.72
N LEU A 236 -12.19 29.33 -12.29
CA LEU A 236 -12.50 29.70 -10.91
C LEU A 236 -13.06 28.50 -10.15
N LEU A 237 -12.71 28.38 -8.88
CA LEU A 237 -13.33 27.42 -7.98
C LEU A 237 -14.55 28.04 -7.30
N MET A 238 -15.64 27.30 -7.26
CA MET A 238 -16.84 27.68 -6.53
C MET A 238 -17.19 26.63 -5.48
N TYR A 239 -17.36 27.08 -4.24
CA TYR A 239 -17.77 26.27 -3.10
C TYR A 239 -18.80 27.04 -2.27
N ASP A 240 -19.95 26.43 -2.00
CA ASP A 240 -21.03 27.03 -1.19
C ASP A 240 -21.44 28.46 -1.63
N GLY A 241 -21.50 28.69 -2.94
CA GLY A 241 -21.83 30.00 -3.52
C GLY A 241 -20.72 31.05 -3.45
N VAL A 242 -19.55 30.72 -2.90
CA VAL A 242 -18.36 31.59 -2.84
C VAL A 242 -17.40 31.25 -3.97
N GLN A 243 -16.88 32.27 -4.64
CA GLN A 243 -15.87 32.16 -5.69
C GLN A 243 -14.47 32.36 -5.10
N PHE A 244 -13.53 31.53 -5.57
CA PHE A 244 -12.12 31.57 -5.17
C PHE A 244 -11.24 31.75 -6.40
N ASP A 245 -10.44 32.82 -6.37
CA ASP A 245 -9.60 33.26 -7.50
C ASP A 245 -8.27 32.49 -7.58
N ASN A 246 -7.87 31.85 -6.48
CA ASN A 246 -6.66 31.05 -6.44
C ASN A 246 -6.85 29.80 -5.57
N ALA A 247 -6.23 28.70 -6.00
CA ALA A 247 -6.25 27.41 -5.31
C ALA A 247 -5.73 27.48 -3.87
N ASN A 248 -4.82 28.42 -3.60
CA ASN A 248 -4.14 28.53 -2.32
C ASN A 248 -5.08 29.02 -1.22
N GLU A 249 -5.84 30.07 -1.49
CA GLU A 249 -6.82 30.66 -0.57
C GLU A 249 -7.91 29.67 -0.19
N PHE A 250 -8.49 28.99 -1.18
CA PHE A 250 -9.44 27.91 -0.93
C PHE A 250 -8.83 26.80 -0.06
N SER A 251 -7.57 26.46 -0.31
CA SER A 251 -6.87 25.43 0.46
C SER A 251 -6.54 25.84 1.89
N ILE A 252 -6.25 27.12 2.16
CA ILE A 252 -6.05 27.61 3.53
C ILE A 252 -7.32 27.40 4.35
N GLN A 253 -8.47 27.70 3.75
CA GLN A 253 -9.75 27.67 4.45
C GLN A 253 -10.29 26.24 4.61
N TYR A 254 -10.20 25.40 3.58
CA TYR A 254 -10.95 24.15 3.55
C TYR A 254 -10.12 22.86 3.56
N SER A 255 -8.79 22.90 3.43
CA SER A 255 -8.01 21.64 3.37
C SER A 255 -8.19 20.80 4.64
N LYS A 256 -8.17 21.43 5.82
CA LYS A 256 -8.39 20.73 7.11
C LYS A 256 -9.81 20.18 7.22
N TYR A 257 -10.80 20.93 6.74
CA TYR A 257 -12.20 20.50 6.73
C TYR A 257 -12.38 19.24 5.88
N PHE A 258 -11.69 19.15 4.75
CA PHE A 258 -11.70 17.97 3.87
C PHE A 258 -10.68 16.88 4.27
N GLY A 259 -9.91 17.07 5.35
CA GLY A 259 -8.95 16.08 5.85
C GLY A 259 -7.61 16.02 5.11
N PHE A 260 -7.20 17.09 4.42
CA PHE A 260 -5.95 17.18 3.67
C PHE A 260 -4.92 18.11 4.33
N LYS A 261 -3.63 17.82 4.08
CA LYS A 261 -2.55 18.79 4.28
C LYS A 261 -2.70 19.94 3.28
N HIS A 262 -2.52 21.17 3.75
CA HIS A 262 -2.71 22.41 2.99
C HIS A 262 -1.97 22.41 1.63
N ASN A 263 -0.66 22.16 1.65
CA ASN A 263 0.18 22.20 0.44
C ASN A 263 -0.25 21.14 -0.59
N SER A 264 -0.58 19.93 -0.12
CA SER A 264 -1.04 18.83 -0.99
C SER A 264 -2.37 19.20 -1.66
N PHE A 265 -3.35 19.70 -0.90
CA PHE A 265 -4.66 20.09 -1.41
C PHE A 265 -4.56 21.23 -2.44
N SER A 266 -3.75 22.26 -2.14
CA SER A 266 -3.45 23.36 -3.06
C SER A 266 -2.80 22.87 -4.35
N SER A 267 -1.92 21.87 -4.26
CA SER A 267 -1.31 21.25 -5.43
C SER A 267 -2.32 20.45 -6.26
N TYR A 268 -3.18 19.64 -5.63
CA TYR A 268 -4.19 18.85 -6.34
C TYR A 268 -5.14 19.74 -7.14
N ILE A 269 -5.64 20.80 -6.50
CA ILE A 269 -6.51 21.78 -7.13
C ILE A 269 -5.82 22.43 -8.32
N ARG A 270 -4.63 23.00 -8.12
CA ARG A 270 -3.93 23.77 -9.15
C ARG A 270 -3.61 22.93 -10.37
N GLN A 271 -3.11 21.72 -10.17
CA GLN A 271 -2.75 20.82 -11.26
C GLN A 271 -4.00 20.29 -11.98
N THR A 272 -5.08 20.01 -11.25
CA THR A 272 -6.35 19.59 -11.84
C THR A 272 -7.04 20.72 -12.61
N LEU A 273 -6.97 21.96 -12.13
CA LEU A 273 -7.50 23.13 -12.82
C LEU A 273 -6.73 23.39 -14.10
N ASN A 274 -5.41 23.37 -14.04
CA ASN A 274 -4.61 23.89 -15.15
C ASN A 274 -4.15 22.82 -16.15
N ASP A 275 -4.51 21.55 -15.95
CA ASP A 275 -4.19 20.44 -16.85
C ASP A 275 -2.66 20.26 -17.12
N PHE A 276 -1.77 20.75 -16.23
CA PHE A 276 -0.32 20.90 -16.51
C PHE A 276 0.60 19.72 -16.12
N ALA A 277 0.23 18.84 -15.17
CA ALA A 277 1.17 17.85 -14.62
C ALA A 277 0.51 16.52 -14.20
N PRO A 278 1.19 15.37 -14.38
CA PRO A 278 0.64 14.05 -14.12
C PRO A 278 0.41 13.75 -12.64
N LYS A 279 1.31 14.20 -11.76
CA LYS A 279 1.37 13.71 -10.36
C LYS A 279 0.11 13.97 -9.55
N ASN A 280 -0.45 15.18 -9.61
CA ASN A 280 -1.58 15.59 -8.77
C ASN A 280 -2.80 16.05 -9.59
N ASN A 281 -2.80 15.89 -10.90
CA ASN A 281 -3.99 16.10 -11.72
C ASN A 281 -4.82 14.82 -11.77
N ILE A 282 -5.99 14.80 -11.12
CA ILE A 282 -6.87 13.62 -11.11
C ILE A 282 -7.31 13.20 -12.52
N PHE A 283 -7.41 14.14 -13.46
CA PHE A 283 -7.82 13.87 -14.84
C PHE A 283 -6.64 13.72 -15.81
N HIS A 284 -5.43 13.43 -15.32
CA HIS A 284 -4.34 13.02 -16.19
C HIS A 284 -4.50 11.54 -16.60
N LYS A 285 -4.04 11.18 -17.81
CA LYS A 285 -4.17 9.81 -18.33
C LYS A 285 -3.55 8.75 -17.40
N ASP A 286 -2.39 9.04 -16.82
CA ASP A 286 -1.70 8.15 -15.87
C ASP A 286 -2.50 7.89 -14.58
N ASN A 287 -3.49 8.74 -14.28
CA ASN A 287 -4.37 8.64 -13.13
C ASN A 287 -5.75 8.06 -13.47
N PHE A 288 -5.96 7.55 -14.69
CA PHE A 288 -7.25 7.03 -15.14
C PHE A 288 -7.84 5.98 -14.21
N LYS A 289 -7.01 5.07 -13.68
CA LYS A 289 -7.41 4.07 -12.68
C LYS A 289 -8.17 4.64 -11.47
N TYR A 290 -7.87 5.88 -11.06
CA TYR A 290 -8.59 6.56 -9.99
C TYR A 290 -9.94 7.09 -10.48
N VAL A 291 -9.98 7.70 -11.66
CA VAL A 291 -11.20 8.28 -12.24
C VAL A 291 -12.23 7.19 -12.54
N GLU A 292 -11.77 6.09 -13.15
CA GLU A 292 -12.58 4.91 -13.44
C GLU A 292 -13.15 4.28 -12.16
N LEU A 293 -12.30 4.09 -11.15
CA LEU A 293 -12.74 3.54 -9.86
C LEU A 293 -13.77 4.44 -9.17
N ILE A 294 -13.57 5.77 -9.18
CA ILE A 294 -14.55 6.72 -8.61
C ILE A 294 -15.87 6.67 -9.39
N TYR A 295 -15.82 6.61 -10.72
CA TYR A 295 -17.01 6.51 -11.55
C TYR A 295 -17.80 5.24 -11.26
N HIS A 296 -17.11 4.10 -11.15
CA HIS A 296 -17.69 2.81 -10.78
C HIS A 296 -18.33 2.86 -9.39
N ASP A 297 -17.60 3.31 -8.38
CA ASP A 297 -18.07 3.41 -6.99
C ASP A 297 -19.35 4.25 -6.86
N PHE A 298 -19.40 5.39 -7.54
CA PHE A 298 -20.59 6.25 -7.53
C PHE A 298 -21.79 5.60 -8.22
N THR A 299 -21.54 4.91 -9.33
CA THR A 299 -22.58 4.22 -10.10
C THR A 299 -23.17 3.06 -9.30
N GLU A 300 -22.34 2.21 -8.70
CA GLU A 300 -22.78 1.11 -7.83
C GLU A 300 -23.56 1.61 -6.61
N GLN A 301 -23.11 2.70 -6.00
CA GLN A 301 -23.77 3.33 -4.85
C GLN A 301 -25.01 4.15 -5.24
N LYS A 302 -25.36 4.22 -6.52
CA LYS A 302 -26.46 5.05 -7.07
C LYS A 302 -26.36 6.52 -6.66
N LYS A 303 -25.14 7.04 -6.52
CA LYS A 303 -24.87 8.44 -6.22
C LYS A 303 -24.86 9.27 -7.51
N PRO A 304 -25.40 10.50 -7.49
CA PRO A 304 -25.26 11.40 -8.63
C PRO A 304 -23.78 11.76 -8.82
N ILE A 305 -23.33 11.77 -10.07
CA ILE A 305 -21.98 12.20 -10.46
C ILE A 305 -22.08 13.60 -11.07
N ALA A 306 -21.24 14.52 -10.62
CA ALA A 306 -21.20 15.88 -11.11
C ALA A 306 -20.95 15.93 -12.63
N PRO A 307 -21.65 16.80 -13.39
CA PRO A 307 -21.53 16.88 -14.84
C PRO A 307 -20.08 17.08 -15.33
N PHE A 308 -19.32 17.94 -14.64
CA PHE A 308 -17.93 18.20 -14.96
C PHE A 308 -17.04 16.94 -14.86
N PHE A 309 -17.22 16.14 -13.81
CA PHE A 309 -16.48 14.90 -13.63
C PHE A 309 -16.83 13.90 -14.73
N LYS A 310 -18.13 13.77 -15.05
CA LYS A 310 -18.62 12.88 -16.10
C LYS A 310 -18.06 13.24 -17.48
N GLU A 311 -18.02 14.53 -17.81
CA GLU A 311 -17.43 15.01 -19.07
C GLU A 311 -15.92 14.69 -19.14
N LYS A 312 -15.16 14.96 -18.07
CA LYS A 312 -13.72 14.68 -18.02
C LYS A 312 -13.44 13.17 -18.09
N TYR A 313 -14.23 12.34 -17.42
CA TYR A 313 -14.13 10.88 -17.51
C TYR A 313 -14.34 10.38 -18.94
N GLN A 314 -15.39 10.85 -19.64
CA GLN A 314 -15.65 10.46 -21.03
C GLN A 314 -14.51 10.86 -21.98
N LYS A 315 -13.92 12.05 -21.80
CA LYS A 315 -12.76 12.47 -22.60
C LYS A 315 -11.54 11.60 -22.35
N LEU A 316 -11.30 11.20 -21.11
CA LEU A 316 -10.18 10.30 -20.76
C LEU A 316 -10.38 8.90 -21.34
N LEU A 317 -11.59 8.37 -21.27
CA LEU A 317 -11.92 7.07 -21.84
C LEU A 317 -11.63 7.05 -23.35
N GLN A 318 -12.06 8.08 -24.07
CA GLN A 318 -11.77 8.22 -25.50
C GLN A 318 -10.28 8.31 -25.84
N LEU A 319 -9.48 8.95 -24.99
CA LEU A 319 -8.03 9.04 -25.16
C LEU A 319 -7.36 7.68 -24.96
N ILE A 320 -7.78 6.92 -23.94
CA ILE A 320 -7.22 5.58 -23.66
C ILE A 320 -7.64 4.56 -24.70
N GLU A 321 -8.81 4.69 -25.32
CA GLU A 321 -9.25 3.79 -26.41
C GLU A 321 -8.53 4.06 -27.75
N GLN A 322 -7.80 5.17 -27.88
CA GLN A 322 -7.06 5.57 -29.10
C GLN A 322 -5.55 5.31 -29.03
N ASP A 323 -5.00 5.17 -27.82
CA ASP A 323 -3.62 4.73 -27.55
C ASP A 323 -3.56 3.19 -27.51
#